data_AF-A0A3M8FRU4-F1
#
_entry.id   AF-A0A3M8FRU4-F1
#
_cell.length_a   1.000
_cell.length_b   1.000
_cell.length_c   1.000
_cell.angle_alpha   90.00
_cell.angle_beta   90.00
_cell.angle_gamma   90.00
#
_symmetry.space_group_name_H-M   'P 1'
#
loop_
_entity.id
_entity.type
_entity.pdbx_description
1 polymer ?
#
loop_
_entity_poly.entity_id
_entity_poly.type
_entity_poly.pdbx_seq_one_letter_code
_entity_poly.pdbx_strand_id
1 'polypeptide(L)'
;MIETMLAENALTDAIAEEIKLVMILGGGLLFATVVVVTGMLKSVLGTRSREATKREMAAYVAEGSVKPEDAIRMLTAGNGTDACEIIAKRAADGWISAKKADQLIKSLDKQDAARA
;
A
#
# COMPACT_ATOMS: atom_id res chain seq x y z
N MET A 1 10.97 16.94 -59.13
CA MET A 1 11.21 17.62 -57.84
C MET A 1 10.03 17.48 -56.90
N ILE A 2 8.79 17.71 -57.34
CA ILE A 2 7.57 17.47 -56.53
C ILE A 2 7.30 15.97 -56.32
N GLU A 3 7.47 15.14 -57.36
CA GLU A 3 7.27 13.68 -57.24
C GLU A 3 8.28 12.99 -56.32
N THR A 4 9.54 13.46 -56.31
CA THR A 4 10.57 12.95 -55.40
C THR A 4 10.25 13.28 -53.94
N MET A 5 9.67 14.45 -53.65
CA MET A 5 9.25 14.81 -52.29
C MET A 5 8.00 14.05 -51.82
N LEU A 6 7.07 13.72 -52.73
CA LEU A 6 5.91 12.89 -52.39
C LEU A 6 6.30 11.45 -52.03
N ALA A 7 7.28 10.88 -52.73
CA ALA A 7 7.80 9.54 -52.44
C ALA A 7 8.54 9.48 -51.08
N GLU A 8 9.27 10.54 -50.73
CA GLU A 8 10.00 10.62 -49.46
C GLU A 8 9.06 10.69 -48.25
N ASN A 9 7.94 11.42 -48.38
CA ASN A 9 6.91 11.51 -47.33
C ASN A 9 6.10 10.21 -47.15
N ALA A 10 5.79 9.51 -48.25
CA ALA A 10 5.08 8.23 -48.17
C ALA A 10 5.91 7.14 -47.45
N LEU A 11 7.24 7.16 -47.65
CA LEU A 11 8.16 6.25 -46.98
C LEU A 11 8.29 6.56 -45.48
N THR A 12 8.38 7.84 -45.11
CA THR A 12 8.47 8.24 -43.70
C THR A 12 7.18 7.96 -42.93
N ASP A 13 6.01 8.13 -43.55
CA ASP A 13 4.72 7.81 -42.94
C ASP A 13 4.56 6.31 -42.69
N ALA A 14 4.96 5.46 -43.65
CA ALA A 14 4.91 4.00 -43.49
C ALA A 14 5.81 3.51 -42.35
N ILE A 15 7.05 4.03 -42.26
CA ILE A 15 7.98 3.69 -41.18
C ILE A 15 7.45 4.18 -39.82
N ALA A 16 6.84 5.38 -39.79
CA ALA A 16 6.28 5.94 -38.56
C ALA A 16 5.11 5.10 -38.01
N GLU A 17 4.31 4.48 -38.88
CA GLU A 17 3.19 3.62 -38.47
C GLU A 17 3.70 2.32 -37.81
N GLU A 18 4.72 1.68 -38.39
CA GLU A 18 5.34 0.48 -37.80
C GLU A 18 6.00 0.78 -36.44
N ILE A 19 6.73 1.90 -36.34
CA ILE A 19 7.35 2.33 -35.07
C ILE A 19 6.29 2.60 -34.01
N LYS A 20 5.15 3.22 -34.37
CA LYS A 20 4.04 3.45 -33.43
C LYS A 20 3.49 2.13 -32.90
N LEU A 21 3.30 1.14 -33.77
CA LEU A 21 2.78 -0.17 -33.37
C LEU A 21 3.75 -0.89 -32.43
N VAL A 22 5.06 -0.86 -32.73
CA VAL A 22 6.11 -1.42 -31.86
C VAL A 22 6.19 -0.68 -30.52
N MET A 23 6.04 0.64 -30.52
CA MET A 23 6.04 1.44 -29.28
C MET A 23 4.82 1.16 -28.40
N ILE A 24 3.64 0.97 -28.99
CA ILE A 24 2.42 0.66 -28.22
C ILE A 24 2.51 -0.73 -27.62
N LEU A 25 2.87 -1.75 -28.43
CA LEU A 25 2.94 -3.13 -27.95
C LEU A 25 4.15 -3.36 -27.04
N GLY A 26 5.33 -2.95 -27.50
CA GLY A 26 6.58 -3.09 -26.76
C GLY A 26 6.62 -2.21 -25.51
N GLY A 27 6.24 -0.94 -25.64
CA GLY A 27 6.18 0.00 -24.52
C GLY A 27 5.11 -0.39 -23.50
N GLY A 28 3.94 -0.83 -23.96
CA GLY A 28 2.87 -1.32 -23.09
C GLY A 28 3.29 -2.55 -22.27
N LEU A 29 3.95 -3.53 -22.91
CA LEU A 29 4.45 -4.73 -22.24
C LEU A 29 5.55 -4.41 -21.21
N LEU A 30 6.49 -3.53 -21.56
CA LEU A 30 7.54 -3.09 -20.66
C LEU A 30 6.96 -2.37 -19.44
N PHE A 31 6.03 -1.44 -19.67
CA PHE A 31 5.37 -0.70 -18.60
C PHE A 31 4.59 -1.65 -17.66
N ALA A 32 3.81 -2.56 -18.22
CA ALA A 32 3.07 -3.55 -17.42
C ALA A 32 4.01 -4.40 -16.55
N THR A 33 5.14 -4.83 -17.12
CA THR A 33 6.15 -5.62 -16.41
C THR A 33 6.74 -4.83 -15.24
N VAL A 34 7.12 -3.58 -15.45
CA VAL A 34 7.66 -2.71 -14.39
C VAL A 34 6.65 -2.54 -13.26
N VAL A 35 5.39 -2.23 -13.59
CA VAL A 35 4.33 -2.04 -12.58
C VAL A 35 4.13 -3.30 -11.73
N VAL A 36 4.06 -4.47 -12.36
CA VAL A 36 3.88 -5.74 -11.64
C VAL A 36 5.06 -6.04 -10.74
N VAL A 37 6.29 -5.92 -11.25
CA VAL A 37 7.51 -6.20 -10.48
C VAL A 37 7.64 -5.23 -9.31
N THR A 38 7.43 -3.93 -9.52
CA THR A 38 7.48 -2.94 -8.43
C THR A 38 6.39 -3.21 -7.39
N GLY A 39 5.18 -3.60 -7.81
CA GLY A 39 4.10 -3.98 -6.90
C GLY A 39 4.45 -5.18 -6.03
N MET A 40 5.03 -6.23 -6.63
CA MET A 40 5.50 -7.42 -5.90
C MET A 40 6.61 -7.06 -4.90
N LEU A 41 7.62 -6.29 -5.33
CA LEU A 41 8.72 -5.86 -4.46
C LEU A 41 8.22 -5.06 -3.26
N LYS A 42 7.31 -4.10 -3.49
CA LYS A 42 6.71 -3.31 -2.41
C LYS A 42 6.00 -4.20 -1.38
N SER A 43 5.25 -5.20 -1.83
CA SER A 43 4.54 -6.13 -0.96
C SER A 43 5.52 -6.96 -0.11
N VAL A 44 6.56 -7.53 -0.73
CA VAL A 44 7.55 -8.36 -0.04
C VAL A 44 8.34 -7.53 0.98
N LEU A 45 8.82 -6.35 0.58
CA LEU A 45 9.59 -5.46 1.45
C LEU A 45 8.74 -4.96 2.63
N GLY A 46 7.47 -4.63 2.38
CA GLY A 46 6.54 -4.21 3.43
C GLY A 46 6.32 -5.30 4.49
N THR A 47 6.07 -6.54 4.07
CA THR A 47 5.90 -7.67 5.01
C THR A 47 7.17 -7.94 5.79
N ARG A 48 8.33 -7.99 5.10
CA ARG A 48 9.62 -8.24 5.75
C ARG A 48 9.96 -7.17 6.78
N SER A 49 9.75 -5.89 6.46
CA SER A 49 9.98 -4.79 7.39
C SER A 49 9.10 -4.91 8.62
N ARG A 50 7.80 -5.22 8.47
CA ARG A 50 6.88 -5.41 9.59
C ARG A 50 7.28 -6.58 10.49
N GLU A 51 7.73 -7.69 9.90
CA GLU A 51 8.21 -8.84 10.69
C GLU A 51 9.52 -8.54 11.42
N ALA A 52 10.44 -7.83 10.78
CA ALA A 52 11.70 -7.39 11.40
C ALA A 52 11.41 -6.48 12.60
N THR A 53 10.57 -5.46 12.44
CA THR A 53 10.18 -4.56 13.54
C THR A 53 9.51 -5.32 14.68
N LYS A 54 8.63 -6.29 14.41
CA LYS A 54 8.02 -7.13 15.47
C LYS A 54 9.06 -7.94 16.25
N ARG A 55 10.07 -8.49 15.56
CA ARG A 55 11.15 -9.25 16.21
C ARG A 55 12.06 -8.37 17.05
N GLU A 56 12.43 -7.20 16.52
CA GLU A 56 13.23 -6.20 17.24
C GLU A 56 12.48 -5.70 18.49
N MET A 57 11.19 -5.40 18.36
CA MET A 57 10.37 -5.00 19.50
C MET A 57 10.26 -6.10 20.55
N ALA A 58 10.14 -7.37 20.14
CA ALA A 58 10.12 -8.49 21.08
C ALA A 58 11.45 -8.61 21.83
N ALA A 59 12.58 -8.36 21.17
CA ALA A 59 13.90 -8.33 21.81
C ALA A 59 13.99 -7.19 22.83
N TYR A 60 13.58 -5.96 22.47
CA TYR A 60 13.59 -4.82 23.39
C TYR A 60 12.68 -5.02 24.61
N VAL A 61 11.54 -5.71 24.44
CA VAL A 61 10.68 -6.10 25.56
C VAL A 61 11.35 -7.15 26.44
N ALA A 62 12.02 -8.14 25.84
CA ALA A 62 12.75 -9.18 26.58
C ALA A 62 13.97 -8.62 27.35
N GLU A 63 14.66 -7.63 26.77
CA GLU A 63 15.75 -6.88 27.41
C GLU A 63 15.25 -5.90 28.48
N GLY A 64 13.94 -5.61 28.50
CA GLY A 64 13.31 -4.68 29.44
C GLY A 64 13.54 -3.21 29.12
N SER A 65 14.11 -2.89 27.96
CA SER A 65 14.31 -1.50 27.49
C SER A 65 13.01 -0.84 27.03
N VAL A 66 12.00 -1.65 26.68
CA VAL A 66 10.66 -1.19 26.33
C VAL A 66 9.61 -1.98 27.13
N LYS A 67 8.61 -1.29 27.67
CA LYS A 67 7.48 -1.94 28.34
C LYS A 67 6.57 -2.64 27.32
N PRO A 68 6.03 -3.84 27.63
CA PRO A 68 5.13 -4.57 26.72
C PRO A 68 3.96 -3.72 26.19
N GLU A 69 3.38 -2.88 27.05
CA GLU A 69 2.22 -2.03 26.71
C GLU A 69 2.59 -0.95 25.68
N ASP A 70 3.79 -0.39 25.81
CA ASP A 70 4.31 0.62 24.90
C ASP A 70 4.72 0.00 23.56
N ALA A 71 5.29 -1.22 23.57
CA ALA A 71 5.60 -1.95 22.35
C ALA A 71 4.34 -2.25 21.52
N ILE A 72 3.24 -2.65 22.15
CA ILE A 72 1.95 -2.85 21.47
C ILE A 72 1.49 -1.55 20.82
N ARG A 73 1.55 -0.43 21.56
CA ARG A 73 1.16 0.89 21.03
C ARG A 73 1.99 1.29 19.82
N MET A 74 3.31 1.14 19.88
CA MET A 74 4.23 1.45 18.78
C MET A 74 3.95 0.58 17.54
N LEU A 75 3.70 -0.73 17.73
CA LEU A 75 3.37 -1.64 16.62
C LEU A 75 1.99 -1.35 15.99
N THR A 76 1.09 -0.72 16.74
CA THR A 76 -0.24 -0.33 16.25
C THR A 76 -0.32 1.10 15.74
N ALA A 77 0.67 1.95 16.05
CA ALA A 77 0.69 3.36 15.67
C ALA A 77 0.71 3.53 14.15
N GLY A 78 -0.07 4.49 13.63
CA GLY A 78 -0.07 4.82 12.20
C GLY A 78 -0.79 3.82 11.28
N ASN A 79 -1.32 2.71 11.80
CA ASN A 79 -2.38 1.98 11.10
C ASN A 79 -3.64 2.86 11.17
N GLY A 80 -3.75 3.84 10.26
CA GLY A 80 -4.79 4.88 10.18
C GLY A 80 -6.19 4.34 9.86
N THR A 81 -6.58 3.29 10.56
CA THR A 81 -7.96 2.89 10.75
C THR A 81 -8.26 3.44 12.14
N ASP A 82 -9.14 4.44 12.23
CA ASP A 82 -9.64 4.87 13.53
C ASP A 82 -10.02 3.60 14.29
N ALA A 83 -9.57 3.43 15.53
CA ALA A 83 -9.87 2.20 16.28
C ALA A 83 -11.39 1.92 16.26
N CYS A 84 -12.21 2.98 16.20
CA CYS A 84 -13.65 2.95 15.90
C CYS A 84 -14.02 2.30 14.56
N GLU A 85 -13.30 2.56 13.47
CA GLU A 85 -13.51 1.95 12.15
C GLU A 85 -13.19 0.44 12.16
N ILE A 86 -12.12 0.01 12.84
CA ILE A 86 -11.82 -1.44 12.99
C ILE A 86 -12.92 -2.12 13.80
N ILE A 87 -13.35 -1.48 14.89
CA ILE A 87 -14.42 -2.00 15.76
C ILE A 87 -15.75 -2.05 14.98
N ALA A 88 -16.08 -1.02 14.21
CA ALA A 88 -17.28 -0.99 13.37
C ALA A 88 -17.25 -2.10 12.31
N LYS A 89 -16.11 -2.30 11.64
CA LYS A 89 -15.93 -3.37 10.66
C LYS A 89 -16.07 -4.76 11.29
N ARG A 90 -15.45 -4.98 12.45
CA ARG A 90 -15.56 -6.25 13.19
C ARG A 90 -16.97 -6.54 13.67
N ALA A 91 -17.75 -5.51 13.99
CA ALA A 91 -19.16 -5.64 14.34
C ALA A 91 -20.01 -5.98 13.11
N ALA A 92 -19.74 -5.33 11.96
CA ALA A 92 -20.41 -5.61 10.70
C ALA A 92 -20.15 -7.04 10.20
N ASP A 93 -18.91 -7.54 10.37
CA ASP A 93 -18.51 -8.89 10.01
C ASP A 93 -19.02 -9.96 11.02
N GLY A 94 -19.73 -9.56 12.08
CA GLY A 94 -20.31 -10.46 13.09
C GLY A 94 -19.33 -11.04 14.12
N TRP A 95 -18.08 -10.58 14.14
CA TRP A 95 -17.04 -11.05 15.07
C TRP A 95 -17.23 -10.54 16.50
N ILE A 96 -17.93 -9.42 16.67
CA ILE A 96 -18.27 -8.83 17.96
C ILE A 96 -19.72 -8.34 17.95
N SER A 97 -20.38 -8.42 19.10
CA SER A 97 -21.74 -7.88 19.22
C SER A 97 -21.74 -6.36 19.15
N ALA A 98 -22.79 -5.77 18.56
CA ALA A 98 -22.96 -4.32 18.45
C ALA A 98 -22.82 -3.62 19.82
N LYS A 99 -23.39 -4.22 20.88
CA LYS A 99 -23.27 -3.70 22.25
C LYS A 99 -21.83 -3.63 22.75
N LYS A 100 -20.99 -4.61 22.39
CA LYS A 100 -19.57 -4.65 22.77
C LYS A 100 -18.74 -3.68 21.94
N ALA A 101 -19.09 -3.51 20.67
CA ALA A 101 -18.50 -2.49 19.80
C ALA A 101 -18.72 -1.07 20.35
N ASP A 102 -19.96 -0.73 20.72
CA ASP A 102 -20.31 0.58 21.31
C ASP A 102 -19.57 0.86 22.63
N GLN A 103 -19.40 -0.16 23.47
CA GLN A 103 -18.64 -0.02 24.72
C GLN A 103 -17.17 0.29 24.47
N LEU A 104 -16.57 -0.35 23.46
CA LEU A 104 -15.17 -0.12 23.11
C LEU A 104 -14.98 1.29 22.52
N ILE A 105 -15.88 1.73 21.64
CA ILE A 105 -15.86 3.08 21.08
C ILE A 105 -15.96 4.14 22.19
N LYS A 106 -16.91 4.00 23.13
CA LYS A 106 -17.03 4.93 24.28
C LYS A 106 -15.80 4.94 25.18
N SER A 107 -15.11 3.81 25.32
CA SER A 107 -13.90 3.74 26.12
C SER A 107 -12.71 4.45 25.47
N LEU A 108 -12.66 4.47 24.13
CA LEU A 108 -11.64 5.17 23.35
C LEU A 108 -11.85 6.68 23.42
N ASP A 109 -13.07 7.15 23.19
CA ASP A 109 -13.44 8.58 23.25
C ASP A 109 -13.13 9.19 24.64
N LYS A 110 -13.43 8.45 25.71
CA LYS A 110 -13.10 8.85 27.09
C LYS A 110 -11.58 8.90 27.36
N GLN A 111 -10.78 8.09 26.67
CA GLN A 111 -9.31 8.11 26.82
C GLN A 111 -8.66 9.24 26.02
N ASP A 112 -9.22 9.60 24.87
CA ASP A 112 -8.73 10.73 24.08
C ASP A 112 -9.10 12.06 24.75
N ALA A 113 -10.31 12.18 25.32
CA ALA A 113 -10.72 13.32 26.13
C ALA A 113 -9.90 13.49 27.43
N ALA A 114 -9.28 12.43 27.94
CA ALA A 114 -8.40 12.49 29.11
C ALA A 114 -6.95 12.90 28.75
N ARG A 115 -6.64 13.02 27.44
CA ARG A 115 -5.32 13.39 26.91
C ARG A 115 -5.29 14.78 26.26
N ALA A 116 -6.46 15.39 26.04
CA ALA A 116 -6.63 16.77 25.59
C ALA A 116 -6.66 17.74 26.79
#